data_AF-A0A5P2AR81-F1
#
_entry.id   AF-A0A5P2AR81-F1
#
_cell.length_a   1.000
_cell.length_b   1.000
_cell.length_c   1.000
_cell.angle_alpha   90.00
_cell.angle_beta   90.00
_cell.angle_gamma   90.00
#
_symmetry.space_group_name_H-M   'P 1'
#
loop_
_entity.id
_entity.type
_entity.pdbx_description
1 polymer ?
#
loop_
_entity_poly.entity_id
_entity_poly.type
_entity_poly.pdbx_seq_one_letter_code
_entity_poly.pdbx_strand_id
1 'polypeptide(L)'
;MRPSRFRPARSSSAPVTPGSHLEGRRRGWDRADVDEVRLTWDGLIDGASAPNGAYSWQVTLTPTNGIGFPGYANGSLKVVRKANPHDYTDNGSPDLLARDTAGVLWTYLSKGDGTFGTRTKVGPGWGIYNKLAAGSDLTGDGRDDLVATDASGLLWLYKGAGSAMAPYAARVKVGSGWGVYNQLTAVGNIAGGVAGDLLARDTAGVLWLYLGKGDGTFAARTRIGTGWGGYSQLVGVGDADNDGRSDLVAYGSAGTHVFLGTGAWATPFTKTATSLYAGEGTKFTSVS
;
A
#
# COMPACT_ATOMS: atom_id res chain seq x y z
N MET A 1 6.36 -39.40 14.71
CA MET A 1 6.40 -38.74 13.38
C MET A 1 7.10 -37.39 13.51
N ARG A 2 7.84 -36.92 12.49
CA ARG A 2 8.35 -35.53 12.43
C ARG A 2 7.63 -34.80 11.28
N PRO A 3 6.84 -33.75 11.52
CA PRO A 3 6.25 -32.94 10.45
C PRO A 3 7.37 -32.14 9.77
N SER A 4 7.40 -32.15 8.44
CA SER A 4 8.62 -31.74 7.71
C SER A 4 8.51 -30.49 6.83
N ARG A 5 7.34 -29.87 6.63
CA ARG A 5 7.18 -28.52 6.03
C ARG A 5 5.70 -28.09 6.00
N PHE A 6 5.44 -26.80 6.24
CA PHE A 6 4.20 -26.09 5.89
C PHE A 6 4.47 -25.26 4.62
N ARG A 7 3.56 -25.31 3.63
CA ARG A 7 3.69 -24.56 2.36
C ARG A 7 2.35 -23.93 1.97
N PRO A 8 2.13 -22.63 2.24
CA PRO A 8 1.08 -21.85 1.62
C PRO A 8 1.49 -21.51 0.18
N ALA A 9 0.59 -21.76 -0.77
CA ALA A 9 0.73 -21.33 -2.15
C ALA A 9 -0.56 -20.64 -2.58
N ARG A 10 -0.43 -19.52 -3.31
CA ARG A 10 -1.56 -18.90 -4.01
C ARG A 10 -2.01 -19.86 -5.11
N SER A 11 -3.32 -19.96 -5.37
CA SER A 11 -3.92 -20.95 -6.29
C SER A 11 -3.45 -20.87 -7.76
N SER A 12 -2.46 -20.04 -8.10
CA SER A 12 -1.92 -19.88 -9.46
C SER A 12 -0.39 -19.70 -9.58
N SER A 13 0.42 -19.91 -8.54
CA SER A 13 1.88 -19.73 -8.66
C SER A 13 2.75 -20.72 -7.88
N ALA A 14 3.96 -20.93 -8.44
CA ALA A 14 5.03 -21.86 -8.07
C ALA A 14 5.46 -21.86 -6.57
N PRO A 15 6.17 -22.90 -6.08
CA PRO A 15 6.31 -23.16 -4.65
C PRO A 15 7.18 -22.11 -3.93
N VAL A 16 6.63 -21.50 -2.88
CA VAL A 16 7.34 -20.57 -1.97
C VAL A 16 7.74 -21.30 -0.68
N THR A 17 8.84 -20.90 -0.05
CA THR A 17 9.37 -21.55 1.17
C THR A 17 9.18 -20.62 2.39
N PRO A 18 8.20 -20.86 3.27
CA PRO A 18 7.92 -19.95 4.40
C PRO A 18 8.82 -20.21 5.61
N GLY A 19 8.97 -19.19 6.44
CA GLY A 19 9.27 -19.36 7.86
C GLY A 19 8.05 -19.98 8.55
N SER A 20 8.23 -21.11 9.24
CA SER A 20 7.17 -21.75 10.02
C SER A 20 7.72 -22.13 11.38
N HIS A 21 7.04 -21.75 12.47
CA HIS A 21 7.37 -22.19 13.82
C HIS A 21 6.58 -23.48 14.12
N LEU A 22 7.28 -24.56 14.46
CA LEU A 22 6.69 -25.86 14.81
C LEU A 22 6.77 -26.04 16.33
N GLU A 23 5.65 -25.95 17.04
CA GLU A 23 5.56 -26.34 18.46
C GLU A 23 4.74 -27.62 18.63
N GLY A 24 5.38 -28.68 19.13
CA GLY A 24 4.68 -29.84 19.66
C GLY A 24 4.60 -29.75 21.19
N ARG A 25 3.39 -29.60 21.76
CA ARG A 25 3.20 -29.75 23.21
C ARG A 25 2.92 -31.21 23.55
N ARG A 26 3.73 -31.79 24.45
CA ARG A 26 3.44 -33.08 25.09
C ARG A 26 2.57 -32.85 26.32
N ARG A 27 1.40 -33.49 26.42
CA ARG A 27 0.78 -33.82 27.70
C ARG A 27 1.19 -35.26 28.08
N GLY A 28 1.38 -35.51 29.36
CA GLY A 28 2.17 -36.63 29.90
C GLY A 28 1.58 -38.03 29.73
N TRP A 29 2.50 -39.00 29.89
CA TRP A 29 2.37 -40.44 30.22
C TRP A 29 1.01 -41.12 29.99
N ASP A 30 0.79 -41.68 28.80
CA ASP A 30 0.96 -43.10 28.46
C ASP A 30 0.65 -43.32 26.96
N ARG A 31 1.43 -44.20 26.30
CA ARG A 31 1.33 -44.63 24.88
C ARG A 31 1.30 -43.55 23.78
N ALA A 32 2.45 -43.43 23.10
CA ALA A 32 2.70 -43.27 21.65
C ALA A 32 1.76 -42.53 20.66
N ASP A 33 0.73 -41.79 21.08
CA ASP A 33 -0.14 -41.06 20.16
C ASP A 33 0.10 -39.54 20.27
N VAL A 34 0.43 -38.91 19.14
CA VAL A 34 0.38 -37.46 19.00
C VAL A 34 -1.04 -37.15 18.51
N ASP A 35 -1.95 -36.85 19.44
CA ASP A 35 -3.37 -36.63 19.11
C ASP A 35 -3.60 -35.39 18.25
N GLU A 36 -2.64 -34.46 18.21
CA GLU A 36 -2.77 -33.20 17.47
C GLU A 36 -1.41 -32.67 17.01
N VAL A 37 -1.31 -32.32 15.72
CA VAL A 37 -0.20 -31.52 15.17
C VAL A 37 -0.76 -30.13 14.85
N ARG A 38 -0.29 -29.11 15.58
CA ARG A 38 -0.63 -27.71 15.30
C ARG A 38 0.39 -27.07 14.40
N LEU A 39 -0.11 -26.35 13.40
CA LEU A 39 0.68 -25.54 12.49
C LEU A 39 0.18 -24.11 12.58
N THR A 40 1.08 -23.21 12.95
CA THR A 40 0.83 -21.77 12.90
C THR A 40 1.63 -21.17 11.75
N TRP A 41 0.99 -20.29 11.02
CA TRP A 41 1.62 -19.46 10.02
C TRP A 41 1.62 -18.03 10.55
N ASP A 42 2.78 -17.38 10.46
CA ASP A 42 3.00 -16.00 10.88
C ASP A 42 2.38 -14.97 9.91
N GLY A 43 1.79 -15.43 8.81
CA GLY A 43 1.20 -14.57 7.78
C GLY A 43 2.23 -14.01 6.80
N LEU A 44 3.49 -14.46 6.86
CA LEU A 44 4.58 -13.98 6.02
C LEU A 44 4.90 -14.93 4.86
N ILE A 45 5.32 -14.36 3.74
CA ILE A 45 5.87 -15.02 2.56
C ILE A 45 7.21 -14.35 2.26
N ASP A 46 8.31 -15.11 2.30
CA ASP A 46 9.67 -14.60 2.09
C ASP A 46 10.02 -13.37 2.97
N GLY A 47 9.47 -13.33 4.20
CA GLY A 47 9.70 -12.26 5.16
C GLY A 47 8.83 -11.01 4.98
N ALA A 48 7.89 -11.00 4.03
CA ALA A 48 6.91 -9.92 3.82
C ALA A 48 5.49 -10.41 4.12
N SER A 49 4.59 -9.51 4.51
CA SER A 49 3.17 -9.82 4.67
C SER A 49 2.60 -10.45 3.40
N ALA A 50 1.91 -11.57 3.53
CA ALA A 50 1.28 -12.22 2.39
C ALA A 50 0.16 -11.35 1.81
N PRO A 51 -0.02 -11.25 0.48
CA PRO A 51 -1.19 -10.57 -0.10
C PRO A 51 -2.53 -11.16 0.36
N ASN A 52 -3.60 -10.37 0.31
CA ASN A 52 -4.97 -10.84 0.48
C ASN A 52 -5.34 -11.84 -0.61
N GLY A 53 -6.24 -12.76 -0.26
CA GLY A 53 -6.77 -13.75 -1.19
C GLY A 53 -6.75 -15.17 -0.67
N ALA A 54 -7.06 -16.10 -1.57
CA ALA A 54 -7.13 -17.52 -1.26
C ALA A 54 -5.75 -18.18 -1.33
N TYR A 55 -5.44 -18.97 -0.30
CA TYR A 55 -4.24 -19.79 -0.20
C TYR A 55 -4.63 -21.23 0.02
N SER A 56 -3.92 -22.14 -0.63
CA SER A 56 -3.93 -23.57 -0.31
C SER A 56 -2.69 -23.92 0.50
N TRP A 57 -2.84 -24.82 1.46
CA TRP A 57 -1.73 -25.37 2.22
C TRP A 57 -1.70 -26.89 2.11
N GLN A 58 -0.49 -27.46 2.20
CA GLN A 58 -0.27 -28.89 2.28
C GLN A 58 0.79 -29.21 3.34
N VAL A 59 0.56 -30.32 4.06
CA VAL A 59 1.44 -30.91 5.05
C VAL A 59 1.77 -32.32 4.60
N THR A 60 3.05 -32.66 4.64
CA THR A 60 3.52 -34.03 4.36
C THR A 60 4.13 -34.64 5.63
N LEU A 61 3.61 -35.79 6.02
CA LEU A 61 4.07 -36.60 7.14
C LEU A 61 4.86 -37.80 6.59
N THR A 62 6.17 -37.77 6.73
CA THR A 62 7.03 -38.88 6.28
C THR A 62 7.39 -39.80 7.46
N PRO A 63 7.13 -41.11 7.39
CA PRO A 63 7.58 -42.06 8.41
C PRO A 63 9.11 -42.03 8.55
N THR A 64 9.60 -41.79 9.76
CA THR A 64 11.05 -41.68 10.03
C THR A 64 11.79 -43.01 9.96
N ASN A 65 11.07 -44.12 10.08
CA ASN A 65 11.59 -45.48 9.96
C ASN A 65 11.55 -46.00 8.51
N GLY A 66 11.10 -45.20 7.55
CA GLY A 66 11.01 -45.58 6.14
C GLY A 66 9.94 -46.62 5.82
N ILE A 67 9.05 -46.94 6.76
CA ILE A 67 7.98 -47.94 6.58
C ILE A 67 6.66 -47.21 6.32
N GLY A 68 5.97 -47.58 5.23
CA GLY A 68 4.69 -47.01 4.82
C GLY A 68 4.81 -45.79 3.90
N PHE A 69 3.67 -45.32 3.42
CA PHE A 69 3.60 -44.14 2.53
C PHE A 69 3.52 -42.84 3.35
N PRO A 70 4.00 -41.71 2.79
CA PRO A 70 3.75 -40.41 3.40
C PRO A 70 2.26 -40.13 3.54
N GLY A 71 1.86 -39.59 4.69
CA GLY A 71 0.53 -39.03 4.89
C GLY A 71 0.47 -37.60 4.39
N TYR A 72 -0.67 -37.19 3.84
CA TYR A 72 -0.90 -35.81 3.40
C TYR A 72 -2.12 -35.22 4.10
N ALA A 73 -2.00 -33.97 4.53
CA ALA A 73 -3.13 -33.13 4.88
C ALA A 73 -3.07 -31.86 4.03
N ASN A 74 -4.21 -31.37 3.57
CA ASN A 74 -4.27 -30.13 2.81
C ASN A 74 -5.56 -29.38 3.14
N GLY A 75 -5.59 -28.11 2.81
CA GLY A 75 -6.77 -27.27 2.98
C GLY A 75 -6.57 -25.90 2.36
N SER A 76 -7.56 -25.03 2.54
CA SER A 76 -7.52 -23.65 2.07
C SER A 76 -7.81 -22.68 3.21
N LEU A 77 -7.24 -21.48 3.11
CA LEU A 77 -7.60 -20.34 3.94
C LEU A 77 -7.72 -19.09 3.07
N LYS A 78 -8.50 -18.11 3.54
CA LYS A 78 -8.54 -16.79 2.93
C LYS A 78 -7.86 -15.79 3.85
N VAL A 79 -6.86 -15.11 3.33
CA VAL A 79 -6.23 -13.96 3.98
C VAL A 79 -7.04 -12.73 3.64
N VAL A 80 -7.48 -12.02 4.68
CA VAL A 80 -8.21 -10.76 4.56
C VAL A 80 -7.59 -9.76 5.54
N ARG A 81 -7.09 -8.66 5.00
CA ARG A 81 -6.55 -7.51 5.73
C ARG A 81 -7.25 -6.25 5.24
N LYS A 82 -7.34 -5.27 6.13
CA LYS A 82 -7.82 -3.93 5.79
C LYS A 82 -6.87 -3.33 4.74
N ALA A 83 -7.42 -2.82 3.65
CA ALA A 83 -6.65 -2.03 2.70
C ALA A 83 -6.14 -0.77 3.42
N ASN A 84 -4.87 -0.47 3.22
CA ASN A 84 -4.23 0.72 3.76
C ASN A 84 -3.76 1.62 2.62
N PRO A 85 -3.75 2.95 2.81
CA PRO A 85 -3.14 3.84 1.83
C PRO A 85 -1.70 3.44 1.53
N HIS A 86 -1.37 3.48 0.24
CA HIS A 86 -0.13 3.04 -0.38
C HIS A 86 0.12 1.52 -0.37
N ASP A 87 -0.88 0.66 -0.17
CA ASP A 87 -0.75 -0.80 -0.24
C ASP A 87 -0.95 -1.34 -1.67
N TYR A 88 0.10 -1.24 -2.50
CA TYR A 88 0.04 -1.64 -3.92
C TYR A 88 0.04 -3.14 -4.15
N THR A 89 0.40 -3.93 -3.13
CA THR A 89 0.42 -5.40 -3.20
C THR A 89 -0.73 -6.07 -2.48
N ASP A 90 -1.67 -5.29 -1.92
CA ASP A 90 -2.84 -5.78 -1.21
C ASP A 90 -2.43 -6.69 -0.03
N ASN A 91 -1.36 -6.35 0.67
CA ASN A 91 -0.78 -7.15 1.77
C ASN A 91 -1.06 -6.58 3.17
N GLY A 92 -1.86 -5.51 3.25
CA GLY A 92 -2.22 -4.78 4.46
C GLY A 92 -1.12 -3.85 4.98
N SER A 93 -0.04 -3.61 4.24
CA SER A 93 1.08 -2.75 4.64
C SER A 93 1.36 -1.70 3.55
N PRO A 94 1.66 -0.44 3.93
CA PRO A 94 2.07 0.57 2.95
C PRO A 94 3.36 0.16 2.23
N ASP A 95 3.33 0.14 0.90
CA ASP A 95 4.46 -0.10 0.01
C ASP A 95 5.01 1.23 -0.54
N LEU A 96 6.23 1.20 -1.08
CA LEU A 96 6.84 2.37 -1.73
C LEU A 96 6.94 2.15 -3.25
N LEU A 97 6.55 3.18 -4.00
CA LEU A 97 6.79 3.30 -5.44
C LEU A 97 7.82 4.39 -5.71
N ALA A 98 8.84 4.07 -6.49
CA ALA A 98 9.86 5.03 -6.89
C ALA A 98 10.14 4.94 -8.38
N ARG A 99 10.33 6.10 -9.01
CA ARG A 99 10.80 6.20 -10.39
C ARG A 99 12.25 6.68 -10.39
N ASP A 100 13.12 5.94 -11.06
CA ASP A 100 14.52 6.35 -11.22
C ASP A 100 14.72 7.38 -12.35
N THR A 101 15.95 7.88 -12.48
CA THR A 101 16.35 8.87 -13.49
C THR A 101 16.28 8.34 -14.92
N ALA A 102 16.30 7.02 -15.13
CA ALA A 102 16.09 6.39 -16.43
C ALA A 102 14.60 6.23 -16.77
N GLY A 103 13.70 6.66 -15.88
CA GLY A 103 12.26 6.54 -16.06
C GLY A 103 11.74 5.11 -15.85
N VAL A 104 12.45 4.28 -15.09
CA VAL A 104 11.99 2.96 -14.66
C VAL A 104 11.24 3.10 -13.34
N LEU A 105 10.05 2.50 -13.25
CA LEU A 105 9.28 2.39 -12.01
C LEU A 105 9.68 1.12 -11.25
N TRP A 106 9.77 1.27 -9.94
CA TRP A 106 10.17 0.25 -8.97
C TRP A 106 9.19 0.20 -7.81
N THR A 107 8.88 -1.00 -7.33
CA THR A 107 8.13 -1.27 -6.09
C THR A 107 9.11 -1.70 -4.99
N TYR A 108 8.87 -1.25 -3.78
CA TYR A 108 9.61 -1.59 -2.58
C TYR A 108 8.61 -2.07 -1.54
N LEU A 109 8.65 -3.37 -1.22
CA LEU A 109 7.71 -3.96 -0.27
C LEU A 109 8.10 -3.60 1.15
N SER A 110 7.13 -3.17 1.95
CA SER A 110 7.39 -2.94 3.37
C SER A 110 7.56 -4.27 4.11
N LYS A 111 8.52 -4.30 5.04
CA LYS A 111 8.70 -5.41 5.99
C LYS A 111 7.92 -5.22 7.28
N GLY A 112 7.22 -4.08 7.44
CA GLY A 112 6.46 -3.75 8.65
C GLY A 112 7.32 -3.28 9.84
N ASP A 113 8.65 -3.28 9.72
CA ASP A 113 9.60 -2.82 10.74
C ASP A 113 10.18 -1.42 10.44
N GLY A 114 9.55 -0.69 9.51
CA GLY A 114 10.04 0.59 8.99
C GLY A 114 11.10 0.46 7.90
N THR A 115 11.48 -0.77 7.50
CA THR A 115 12.40 -1.01 6.39
C THR A 115 11.69 -1.62 5.18
N PHE A 116 12.33 -1.51 4.02
CA PHE A 116 11.84 -2.08 2.76
C PHE A 116 12.67 -3.29 2.32
N GLY A 117 12.03 -4.18 1.56
CA GLY A 117 12.68 -5.27 0.83
C GLY A 117 13.51 -4.80 -0.36
N THR A 118 14.10 -5.76 -1.08
CA THR A 118 14.77 -5.46 -2.35
C THR A 118 13.73 -4.96 -3.34
N ARG A 119 14.07 -3.90 -4.08
CA ARG A 119 13.18 -3.33 -5.09
C ARG A 119 12.83 -4.35 -6.18
N THR A 120 11.57 -4.35 -6.61
CA THR A 120 11.08 -5.12 -7.76
C THR A 120 10.87 -4.18 -8.94
N LYS A 121 11.38 -4.58 -10.12
CA LYS A 121 11.24 -3.77 -11.34
C LYS A 121 9.82 -3.89 -11.88
N VAL A 122 9.11 -2.76 -11.97
CA VAL A 122 7.80 -2.71 -12.64
C VAL A 122 8.00 -2.56 -14.15
N GLY A 123 8.82 -1.60 -14.59
CA GLY A 123 9.13 -1.43 -16.01
C GLY A 123 9.61 -0.03 -16.39
N PRO A 124 10.13 0.15 -17.62
CA PRO A 124 10.58 1.43 -18.15
C PRO A 124 9.41 2.31 -18.62
N GLY A 125 9.72 3.51 -19.14
CA GLY A 125 8.77 4.37 -19.86
C GLY A 125 7.99 5.36 -18.99
N TRP A 126 8.21 5.39 -17.67
CA TRP A 126 7.56 6.31 -16.74
C TRP A 126 8.16 7.72 -16.76
N GLY A 127 9.26 7.92 -17.47
CA GLY A 127 9.88 9.23 -17.69
C GLY A 127 9.02 10.20 -18.51
N ILE A 128 7.97 9.73 -19.18
CA ILE A 128 7.05 10.58 -19.96
C ILE A 128 6.13 11.45 -19.09
N TYR A 129 6.07 11.15 -17.79
CA TYR A 129 5.21 11.85 -16.84
C TYR A 129 5.99 12.90 -16.05
N ASN A 130 5.40 14.06 -15.82
CA ASN A 130 5.98 15.09 -14.97
C ASN A 130 5.50 15.01 -13.52
N LYS A 131 4.36 14.35 -13.27
CA LYS A 131 3.79 14.13 -11.93
C LYS A 131 3.21 12.73 -11.84
N LEU A 132 3.43 12.09 -10.70
CA LEU A 132 2.86 10.81 -10.31
C LEU A 132 2.28 10.97 -8.91
N ALA A 133 1.07 10.46 -8.69
CA ALA A 133 0.45 10.37 -7.38
C ALA A 133 -0.24 9.01 -7.27
N ALA A 134 0.09 8.25 -6.23
CA ALA A 134 -0.41 6.90 -6.01
C ALA A 134 -0.75 6.71 -4.53
N GLY A 135 -1.74 5.87 -4.24
CA GLY A 135 -2.17 5.58 -2.86
C GLY A 135 -3.62 5.98 -2.52
N SER A 136 -4.44 6.26 -3.53
CA SER A 136 -5.89 6.41 -3.36
C SER A 136 -6.57 5.34 -4.21
N ASP A 137 -7.53 4.60 -3.64
CA ASP A 137 -8.47 3.77 -4.41
C ASP A 137 -9.51 4.68 -5.11
N LEU A 138 -9.23 5.08 -6.35
CA LEU A 138 -10.07 5.98 -7.13
C LEU A 138 -11.21 5.25 -7.85
N THR A 139 -11.10 3.92 -7.95
CA THR A 139 -12.03 3.04 -8.67
C THR A 139 -12.93 2.20 -7.76
N GLY A 140 -12.82 2.39 -6.45
CA GLY A 140 -13.67 1.75 -5.43
C GLY A 140 -13.53 0.22 -5.37
N ASP A 141 -12.41 -0.34 -5.86
CA ASP A 141 -12.22 -1.80 -5.91
C ASP A 141 -11.34 -2.34 -4.78
N GLY A 142 -11.00 -1.48 -3.82
CA GLY A 142 -10.20 -1.78 -2.65
C GLY A 142 -8.69 -1.79 -2.89
N ARG A 143 -8.23 -1.37 -4.08
CA ARG A 143 -6.79 -1.30 -4.40
C ARG A 143 -6.39 0.12 -4.74
N ASP A 144 -5.18 0.49 -4.34
CA ASP A 144 -4.69 1.81 -4.66
C ASP A 144 -4.38 1.98 -6.14
N ASP A 145 -4.94 3.03 -6.70
CA ASP A 145 -4.71 3.47 -8.05
C ASP A 145 -3.54 4.48 -8.12
N LEU A 146 -3.07 4.73 -9.33
CA LEU A 146 -2.10 5.78 -9.64
C LEU A 146 -2.66 6.72 -10.70
N VAL A 147 -2.46 8.02 -10.49
CA VAL A 147 -2.65 9.03 -11.54
C VAL A 147 -1.32 9.62 -11.97
N ALA A 148 -1.20 9.86 -13.27
CA ALA A 148 0.01 10.38 -13.89
C ALA A 148 -0.34 11.54 -14.84
N THR A 149 0.37 12.65 -14.73
CA THR A 149 0.24 13.76 -15.68
C THR A 149 1.40 13.74 -16.66
N ASP A 150 1.11 13.76 -17.95
CA ASP A 150 2.14 13.89 -18.98
C ASP A 150 2.52 15.36 -19.26
N ALA A 151 3.57 15.56 -20.06
CA ALA A 151 4.05 16.90 -20.41
C ALA A 151 3.01 17.76 -21.17
N SER A 152 2.04 17.14 -21.83
CA SER A 152 0.94 17.84 -22.52
C SER A 152 -0.22 18.22 -21.59
N GLY A 153 -0.15 17.82 -20.31
CA GLY A 153 -1.17 18.11 -19.32
C GLY A 153 -2.39 17.18 -19.40
N LEU A 154 -2.25 16.00 -20.01
CA LEU A 154 -3.26 14.95 -19.90
C LEU A 154 -3.08 14.20 -18.58
N LEU A 155 -4.21 13.84 -17.97
CA LEU A 155 -4.24 12.97 -16.80
C LEU A 155 -4.60 11.55 -17.22
N TRP A 156 -3.75 10.62 -16.78
CA TRP A 156 -3.89 9.19 -17.00
C TRP A 156 -4.13 8.51 -15.66
N LEU A 157 -5.08 7.57 -15.65
CA LEU A 157 -5.32 6.65 -14.54
C LEU A 157 -4.67 5.31 -14.86
N TYR A 158 -4.03 4.75 -13.85
CA TYR A 158 -3.49 3.40 -13.80
C TYR A 158 -4.21 2.66 -12.68
N LYS A 159 -5.13 1.77 -13.08
CA LYS A 159 -5.92 1.01 -12.11
C LYS A 159 -5.04 0.01 -11.36
N GLY A 160 -5.17 -0.06 -10.04
CA GLY A 160 -4.46 -1.00 -9.17
C GLY A 160 -4.75 -2.45 -9.53
N ALA A 161 -3.71 -3.28 -9.57
CA ALA A 161 -3.79 -4.70 -9.90
C ALA A 161 -3.40 -5.61 -8.73
N GLY A 162 -2.83 -5.08 -7.64
CA GLY A 162 -2.47 -5.85 -6.44
C GLY A 162 -1.32 -6.85 -6.69
N SER A 163 -0.26 -6.40 -7.36
CA SER A 163 0.88 -7.25 -7.74
C SER A 163 2.18 -6.46 -7.74
N ALA A 164 3.22 -6.96 -7.05
CA ALA A 164 4.50 -6.26 -6.96
C ALA A 164 5.20 -6.06 -8.33
N MET A 165 5.08 -7.05 -9.22
CA MET A 165 5.72 -7.02 -10.55
C MET A 165 4.88 -6.26 -11.59
N ALA A 166 3.57 -6.23 -11.42
CA ALA A 166 2.64 -5.58 -12.33
C ALA A 166 1.54 -4.88 -11.50
N PRO A 167 1.88 -3.79 -10.78
CA PRO A 167 0.98 -3.16 -9.82
C PRO A 167 -0.20 -2.46 -10.48
N TYR A 168 -0.15 -2.24 -11.80
CA TYR A 168 -1.15 -1.48 -12.53
C TYR A 168 -1.58 -2.14 -13.83
N ALA A 169 -2.86 -1.94 -14.18
CA ALA A 169 -3.41 -2.22 -15.49
C ALA A 169 -2.94 -1.19 -16.55
N ALA A 170 -3.34 -1.40 -17.80
CA ALA A 170 -3.11 -0.42 -18.86
C ALA A 170 -3.75 0.94 -18.53
N ARG A 171 -3.05 2.03 -18.85
CA ARG A 171 -3.54 3.38 -18.54
C ARG A 171 -4.77 3.75 -19.35
N VAL A 172 -5.65 4.54 -18.73
CA VAL A 172 -6.78 5.19 -19.41
C VAL A 172 -6.72 6.70 -19.22
N LYS A 173 -7.11 7.46 -20.23
CA LYS A 173 -7.15 8.93 -20.14
C LYS A 173 -8.39 9.33 -19.33
N VAL A 174 -8.20 10.12 -18.28
CA VAL A 174 -9.28 10.58 -17.39
C VAL A 174 -9.40 12.10 -17.32
N GLY A 175 -8.50 12.84 -17.97
CA GLY A 175 -8.60 14.30 -18.01
C GLY A 175 -7.61 15.00 -18.93
N SER A 176 -7.79 16.31 -19.04
CA SER A 176 -6.92 17.26 -19.75
C SER A 176 -6.81 18.57 -18.97
N GLY A 177 -5.78 19.38 -19.25
CA GLY A 177 -5.57 20.66 -18.57
C GLY A 177 -4.89 20.54 -17.21
N TRP A 178 -4.36 19.37 -16.86
CA TRP A 178 -3.67 19.12 -15.57
C TRP A 178 -2.25 19.68 -15.53
N GLY A 179 -1.78 20.29 -16.63
CA GLY A 179 -0.51 21.01 -16.68
C GLY A 179 -0.45 22.24 -15.77
N VAL A 180 -1.60 22.76 -15.31
CA VAL A 180 -1.69 23.92 -14.40
C VAL A 180 -1.24 23.61 -12.96
N TYR A 181 -1.08 22.32 -12.62
CA TYR A 181 -0.73 21.86 -11.30
C TYR A 181 0.77 21.60 -11.15
N ASN A 182 1.37 22.09 -10.07
CA ASN A 182 2.76 21.81 -9.73
C ASN A 182 2.91 20.59 -8.81
N GLN A 183 1.84 20.16 -8.15
CA GLN A 183 1.84 18.96 -7.30
C GLN A 183 0.48 18.27 -7.34
N LEU A 184 0.52 16.95 -7.43
CA LEU A 184 -0.62 16.07 -7.17
C LEU A 184 -0.29 15.22 -5.94
N THR A 185 -1.28 15.00 -5.09
CA THR A 185 -1.12 14.19 -3.87
C THR A 185 -2.32 13.27 -3.74
N ALA A 186 -2.07 11.95 -3.76
CA ALA A 186 -3.05 10.95 -3.35
C ALA A 186 -3.18 11.01 -1.83
N VAL A 187 -4.40 11.06 -1.32
CA VAL A 187 -4.69 11.32 0.10
C VAL A 187 -5.66 10.32 0.71
N GLY A 188 -5.97 9.21 0.03
CA GLY A 188 -7.06 8.35 0.45
C GLY A 188 -8.41 9.07 0.42
N ASN A 189 -9.38 8.60 1.20
CA ASN A 189 -10.74 9.13 1.22
C ASN A 189 -10.89 10.19 2.33
N ILE A 190 -10.44 11.40 2.04
CA ILE A 190 -10.45 12.48 3.03
C ILE A 190 -11.82 13.16 3.15
N ALA A 191 -12.62 13.10 2.09
CA ALA A 191 -13.90 13.77 2.01
C ALA A 191 -15.09 12.88 2.38
N GLY A 192 -14.84 11.63 2.77
CA GLY A 192 -15.87 10.66 3.19
C GLY A 192 -16.75 10.15 2.04
N GLY A 193 -16.27 10.20 0.80
CA GLY A 193 -16.96 9.74 -0.39
C GLY A 193 -16.96 8.21 -0.55
N VAL A 194 -17.36 7.73 -1.73
CA VAL A 194 -17.39 6.29 -2.06
C VAL A 194 -16.02 5.75 -2.49
N ALA A 195 -15.05 6.63 -2.74
CA ALA A 195 -13.72 6.31 -3.25
C ALA A 195 -12.71 7.32 -2.68
N GLY A 196 -11.43 7.04 -2.90
CA GLY A 196 -10.34 7.94 -2.57
C GLY A 196 -10.37 9.24 -3.38
N ASP A 197 -9.77 10.27 -2.81
CA ASP A 197 -9.70 11.61 -3.35
C ASP A 197 -8.30 11.94 -3.86
N LEU A 198 -8.20 13.07 -4.57
CA LEU A 198 -6.94 13.64 -5.03
C LEU A 198 -6.85 15.12 -4.64
N LEU A 199 -5.69 15.53 -4.15
CA LEU A 199 -5.35 16.93 -4.02
C LEU A 199 -4.48 17.38 -5.18
N ALA A 200 -4.73 18.60 -5.65
CA ALA A 200 -3.92 19.24 -6.68
C ALA A 200 -3.59 20.67 -6.28
N ARG A 201 -2.30 21.01 -6.24
CA ARG A 201 -1.84 22.37 -5.97
C ARG A 201 -1.42 23.03 -7.27
N ASP A 202 -1.98 24.21 -7.53
CA ASP A 202 -1.60 25.00 -8.70
C ASP A 202 -0.34 25.84 -8.47
N THR A 203 0.19 26.42 -9.55
CA THR A 203 1.40 27.25 -9.50
C THR A 203 1.23 28.55 -8.71
N ALA A 204 -0.01 28.98 -8.44
CA ALA A 204 -0.31 30.11 -7.57
C ALA A 204 -0.39 29.71 -6.08
N GLY A 205 -0.18 28.43 -5.75
CA GLY A 205 -0.24 27.93 -4.38
C GLY A 205 -1.67 27.79 -3.85
N VAL A 206 -2.66 27.68 -4.73
CA VAL A 206 -4.02 27.29 -4.36
C VAL A 206 -4.13 25.78 -4.34
N LEU A 207 -4.68 25.23 -3.26
CA LEU A 207 -4.98 23.81 -3.14
C LEU A 207 -6.42 23.54 -3.55
N TRP A 208 -6.58 22.52 -4.39
CA TRP A 208 -7.85 22.05 -4.91
C TRP A 208 -8.08 20.60 -4.50
N LEU A 209 -9.31 20.29 -4.10
CA LEU A 209 -9.80 18.94 -3.83
C LEU A 209 -10.54 18.41 -5.05
N TYR A 210 -10.22 17.18 -5.43
CA TYR A 210 -10.91 16.41 -6.45
C TYR A 210 -11.53 15.18 -5.81
N LEU A 211 -12.87 15.18 -5.71
CA LEU A 211 -13.62 14.06 -5.14
C LEU A 211 -13.66 12.89 -6.10
N GLY A 212 -13.27 11.71 -5.63
CA GLY A 212 -13.36 10.47 -6.41
C GLY A 212 -14.80 10.03 -6.61
N LYS A 213 -15.15 9.60 -7.82
CA LYS A 213 -16.49 9.04 -8.12
C LYS A 213 -16.56 7.52 -7.97
N GLY A 214 -15.43 6.85 -7.78
CA GLY A 214 -15.36 5.38 -7.76
C GLY A 214 -15.32 4.73 -9.15
N ASP A 215 -15.22 5.52 -10.23
CA ASP A 215 -15.00 5.02 -11.59
C ASP A 215 -13.64 5.43 -12.14
N GLY A 216 -12.75 5.95 -11.27
CA GLY A 216 -11.46 6.48 -11.64
C GLY A 216 -11.48 7.93 -12.16
N THR A 217 -12.66 8.56 -12.23
CA THR A 217 -12.83 9.98 -12.56
C THR A 217 -13.22 10.80 -11.32
N PHE A 218 -13.20 12.14 -11.49
CA PHE A 218 -13.43 13.08 -10.40
C PHE A 218 -14.66 13.95 -10.62
N ALA A 219 -15.24 14.44 -9.54
CA ALA A 219 -16.20 15.53 -9.56
C ALA A 219 -15.53 16.87 -9.97
N ALA A 220 -16.34 17.93 -10.09
CA ALA A 220 -15.80 19.27 -10.24
C ALA A 220 -14.92 19.61 -9.02
N ARG A 221 -13.78 20.25 -9.26
CA ARG A 221 -12.82 20.58 -8.19
C ARG A 221 -13.40 21.57 -7.20
N THR A 222 -13.12 21.36 -5.92
CA THR A 222 -13.44 22.30 -4.84
C THR A 222 -12.18 23.04 -4.41
N ARG A 223 -12.26 24.36 -4.22
CA ARG A 223 -11.12 25.14 -3.70
C ARG A 223 -11.01 24.93 -2.19
N ILE A 224 -9.86 24.46 -1.72
CA ILE A 224 -9.57 24.41 -0.27
C ILE A 224 -9.09 25.79 0.21
N GLY A 225 -8.12 26.39 -0.48
CA GLY A 225 -7.60 27.69 -0.08
C GLY A 225 -6.27 28.09 -0.74
N THR A 226 -5.79 29.29 -0.43
CA THR A 226 -4.48 29.84 -0.84
C THR A 226 -3.39 29.53 0.18
N GLY A 227 -2.14 29.89 -0.12
CA GLY A 227 -1.02 29.83 0.84
C GLY A 227 -0.31 28.47 0.91
N TRP A 228 -0.80 27.47 0.17
CA TRP A 228 -0.19 26.14 0.12
C TRP A 228 1.14 26.10 -0.66
N GLY A 229 1.50 27.21 -1.31
CA GLY A 229 2.84 27.41 -1.88
C GLY A 229 3.95 27.50 -0.83
N GLY A 230 3.62 27.75 0.45
CA GLY A 230 4.58 27.73 1.56
C GLY A 230 5.06 26.33 1.97
N TYR A 231 4.40 25.28 1.47
CA TYR A 231 4.82 23.90 1.66
C TYR A 231 5.58 23.43 0.42
N SER A 232 6.75 22.83 0.59
CA SER A 232 7.48 22.18 -0.50
C SER A 232 6.92 20.79 -0.84
N GLN A 233 6.33 20.10 0.15
CA GLN A 233 5.79 18.76 0.03
C GLN A 233 4.42 18.63 0.71
N LEU A 234 3.56 17.81 0.11
CA LEU A 234 2.23 17.44 0.58
C LEU A 234 2.14 15.92 0.41
N VAL A 235 1.91 15.20 1.49
CA VAL A 235 1.93 13.74 1.54
C VAL A 235 0.68 13.26 2.26
N GLY A 236 -0.17 12.49 1.58
CA GLY A 236 -1.22 11.73 2.26
C GLY A 236 -0.55 10.67 3.12
N VAL A 237 -0.90 10.61 4.41
CA VAL A 237 -0.25 9.68 5.35
C VAL A 237 -1.19 8.56 5.81
N GLY A 238 -2.39 8.52 5.25
CA GLY A 238 -3.47 7.67 5.74
C GLY A 238 -3.95 8.15 7.10
N ASP A 239 -4.48 7.23 7.89
CA ASP A 239 -5.11 7.52 9.18
C ASP A 239 -4.05 7.60 10.28
N ALA A 240 -3.58 8.83 10.56
CA ALA A 240 -2.46 9.08 11.45
C ALA A 240 -2.88 9.24 12.92
N ASP A 241 -4.15 9.56 13.19
CA ASP A 241 -4.71 9.67 14.54
C ASP A 241 -5.68 8.53 14.91
N ASN A 242 -5.86 7.56 14.00
CA ASN A 242 -6.67 6.35 14.19
C ASN A 242 -8.16 6.64 14.38
N ASP A 243 -8.66 7.72 13.74
CA ASP A 243 -10.08 8.12 13.74
C ASP A 243 -10.88 7.48 12.58
N GLY A 244 -10.20 6.73 11.71
CA GLY A 244 -10.76 6.06 10.55
C GLY A 244 -10.74 6.89 9.26
N ARG A 245 -10.13 8.08 9.26
CA ARG A 245 -10.09 9.01 8.13
C ARG A 245 -8.66 9.22 7.67
N SER A 246 -8.49 9.62 6.41
CA SER A 246 -7.15 9.86 5.88
C SER A 246 -6.70 11.30 6.16
N ASP A 247 -5.43 11.43 6.51
CA ASP A 247 -4.78 12.68 6.91
C ASP A 247 -3.70 13.11 5.91
N LEU A 248 -3.25 14.35 6.07
CA LEU A 248 -2.21 14.96 5.25
C LEU A 248 -1.08 15.52 6.12
N VAL A 249 0.16 15.24 5.74
CA VAL A 249 1.34 15.96 6.23
C VAL A 249 1.80 16.95 5.16
N ALA A 250 2.06 18.19 5.59
CA ALA A 250 2.65 19.22 4.75
C ALA A 250 3.98 19.70 5.33
N TYR A 251 5.02 19.77 4.50
CA TYR A 251 6.36 20.19 4.90
C TYR A 251 6.86 21.32 4.01
N GLY A 252 7.42 22.38 4.60
CA GLY A 252 8.13 23.44 3.86
C GLY A 252 8.68 24.53 4.75
N SER A 253 8.85 25.73 4.20
CA SER A 253 9.38 26.89 4.94
C SER A 253 8.46 27.33 6.08
N ALA A 254 7.18 26.95 6.03
CA ALA A 254 6.23 27.13 7.12
C ALA A 254 6.41 26.14 8.28
N GLY A 255 7.34 25.18 8.18
CA GLY A 255 7.45 24.04 9.10
C GLY A 255 6.63 22.84 8.62
N THR A 256 6.62 21.78 9.42
CA THR A 256 5.76 20.62 9.18
C THR A 256 4.43 20.79 9.90
N HIS A 257 3.35 20.34 9.28
CA HIS A 257 2.02 20.36 9.87
C HIS A 257 1.27 19.08 9.53
N VAL A 258 0.48 18.62 10.49
CA VAL A 258 -0.50 17.55 10.29
C VAL A 258 -1.87 18.18 10.12
N PHE A 259 -2.55 17.82 9.05
CA PHE A 259 -3.92 18.19 8.78
C PHE A 259 -4.78 16.93 8.90
N LEU A 260 -5.63 16.91 9.92
CA LEU A 260 -6.50 15.78 10.22
C LEU A 260 -7.73 15.80 9.32
N GLY A 261 -8.05 14.66 8.73
CA GLY A 261 -9.17 14.47 7.83
C GLY A 261 -10.50 14.61 8.54
N THR A 262 -11.39 15.46 8.04
CA THR A 262 -12.71 15.63 8.67
C THR A 262 -13.78 14.69 8.10
N GLY A 263 -13.48 13.99 7.01
CA GLY A 263 -14.48 13.22 6.27
C GLY A 263 -15.53 14.10 5.58
N ALA A 264 -15.28 15.40 5.41
CA ALA A 264 -16.23 16.34 4.83
C ALA A 264 -15.57 17.23 3.77
N TRP A 265 -16.00 17.10 2.51
CA TRP A 265 -15.42 17.81 1.36
C TRP A 265 -15.37 19.34 1.48
N ALA A 266 -16.32 19.95 2.20
CA ALA A 266 -16.42 21.41 2.35
C ALA A 266 -15.36 21.97 3.31
N THR A 267 -14.93 21.16 4.27
CA THR A 267 -13.94 21.51 5.29
C THR A 267 -13.03 20.31 5.51
N PRO A 268 -12.25 19.86 4.50
CA PRO A 268 -11.64 18.53 4.50
C PRO A 268 -10.58 18.32 5.58
N PHE A 269 -10.11 19.42 6.19
CA PHE A 269 -9.03 19.39 7.16
C PHE A 269 -9.35 20.22 8.40
N THR A 270 -8.96 19.70 9.56
CA THR A 270 -8.61 20.51 10.73
C THR A 270 -7.08 20.59 10.83
N LYS A 271 -6.54 21.78 11.07
CA LYS A 271 -5.09 21.99 11.15
C LYS A 271 -4.63 21.80 12.59
N THR A 272 -3.72 20.85 12.81
CA THR A 272 -3.04 20.71 14.09
C THR A 272 -1.59 21.17 13.94
N ALA A 273 -1.17 22.13 14.75
CA ALA A 273 0.26 22.43 14.89
C ALA A 273 0.84 21.38 15.83
N THR A 274 1.59 20.42 15.29
CA THR A 274 2.30 19.43 16.11
C THR A 274 3.80 19.62 15.96
N SER A 275 4.55 19.21 16.97
CA SER A 275 5.92 18.77 16.78
C SER A 275 5.84 17.27 16.52
N LEU A 276 6.07 16.82 15.28
CA LEU A 276 5.95 15.41 14.90
C LEU A 276 7.00 14.53 15.61
N TYR A 277 8.17 15.09 15.90
CA TYR A 277 9.25 14.43 16.63
C TYR A 277 10.20 15.44 17.29
N ALA A 278 11.00 14.96 18.25
CA ALA A 278 12.02 15.79 18.90
C ALA A 278 13.11 16.23 17.91
N GLY A 279 13.28 17.54 17.70
CA GLY A 279 14.27 18.11 16.78
C GLY A 279 13.74 18.52 15.39
N GLU A 280 12.42 18.51 15.21
CA GLU A 280 11.78 19.04 13.99
C GLU A 280 12.24 20.48 13.66
N GLY A 281 12.58 20.73 12.40
CA GLY A 281 13.17 21.99 11.93
C GLY A 281 14.70 22.02 11.95
N THR A 282 15.37 20.99 12.47
CA THR A 282 16.82 20.80 12.27
C THR A 282 17.05 19.99 11.00
N LYS A 283 17.40 20.70 9.90
CA LYS A 283 17.83 20.23 8.57
C LYS A 283 17.76 18.71 8.31
N PHE A 284 16.77 18.26 7.56
CA PHE A 284 16.97 17.11 6.67
C PHE A 284 17.79 17.60 5.47
N THR A 285 19.08 17.27 5.40
CA THR A 285 19.94 17.69 4.28
C THR A 285 19.76 16.87 3.01
N SER A 286 19.06 15.72 3.04
CA SER A 286 18.56 14.98 1.88
C SER A 286 17.82 13.71 2.32
N VAL A 287 16.72 13.37 1.63
CA VAL A 287 16.27 11.98 1.49
C VAL A 287 16.49 11.64 0.01
N SER A 288 17.57 10.90 -0.26
CA SER A 288 17.94 10.38 -1.59
C SER A 288 17.42 8.97 -1.77
#